data_AF-A0A7J7GJK4-F1
#
_entry.id   AF-A0A7J7GJK4-F1
#
_cell.length_a   1.000
_cell.length_b   1.000
_cell.length_c   1.000
_cell.angle_alpha   90.00
_cell.angle_beta   90.00
_cell.angle_gamma   90.00
#
_symmetry.space_group_name_H-M   'P 1'
#
loop_
_entity.id
_entity.type
_entity.pdbx_description
1 polymer ?
#
loop_
_entity_poly.entity_id
_entity_poly.type
_entity_poly.pdbx_seq_one_letter_code
_entity_poly.pdbx_strand_id
1 'polypeptide(L)'
;MTWISSSSSFGHREFISMESLFKENPHGYLVILSKTMDSDRGLRILKLLLDHGFRVLAAEPDLPFLFKDIRSLKLGRIKSSKQDPNKIPLAQNLSNLTRLVILYKYGDDFSGLRNSIRVKSIDATSNWTRLNNVVLVFNKNHSLLYKFMEEFESNFDGNR
;
A
#
# COMPACT_ATOMS: atom_id res chain seq x y z
N MET A 1 -0.56 5.14 -2.33
CA MET A 1 0.71 4.39 -2.55
C MET A 1 1.38 4.16 -1.20
N THR A 2 2.13 3.06 -1.01
CA THR A 2 3.06 2.94 0.14
C THR A 2 4.50 2.94 -0.37
N TRP A 3 5.40 3.60 0.36
CA TRP A 3 6.83 3.66 0.05
C TRP A 3 7.65 3.33 1.29
N ILE A 4 8.28 2.15 1.28
CA ILE A 4 9.06 1.63 2.42
C ILE A 4 10.57 1.79 2.24
N SER A 5 11.00 2.34 1.10
CA SER A 5 12.43 2.56 0.79
C SER A 5 12.91 3.91 1.32
N SER A 6 14.23 4.14 1.27
CA SER A 6 14.80 5.47 1.51
C SER A 6 14.22 6.50 0.55
N SER A 7 14.05 7.75 0.99
CA SER A 7 13.70 8.86 0.09
C SER A 7 14.80 9.16 -0.92
N SER A 8 16.05 8.80 -0.63
CA SER A 8 17.15 8.90 -1.60
C SER A 8 17.00 7.96 -2.80
N SER A 9 16.18 6.92 -2.68
CA SER A 9 15.90 5.97 -3.76
C SER A 9 14.74 6.43 -4.65
N PHE A 10 14.05 7.53 -4.29
CA PHE A 10 12.97 8.10 -5.08
C PHE A 10 13.57 8.96 -6.19
N GLY A 11 13.69 8.38 -7.40
CA GLY A 11 14.43 8.97 -8.50
C GLY A 11 13.62 9.07 -9.77
N HIS A 12 14.31 9.20 -10.89
CA HIS A 12 13.72 9.50 -12.19
C HIS A 12 12.61 8.51 -12.61
N ARG A 13 12.76 7.22 -12.31
CA ARG A 13 11.74 6.20 -12.63
C ARG A 13 10.44 6.44 -11.87
N GLU A 14 10.53 6.78 -10.60
CA GLU A 14 9.37 7.10 -9.77
C GLU A 14 8.70 8.39 -10.25
N PHE A 15 9.48 9.42 -10.61
CA PHE A 15 8.93 10.65 -11.19
C PHE A 15 8.15 10.40 -12.49
N ILE A 16 8.70 9.66 -13.45
CA ILE A 16 7.98 9.29 -14.69
C ILE A 16 6.70 8.52 -14.38
N SER A 17 6.75 7.63 -13.38
CA SER A 17 5.58 6.84 -12.95
C SER A 17 4.49 7.75 -12.38
N MET A 18 4.86 8.79 -11.65
CA MET A 18 3.91 9.78 -11.11
C MET A 18 3.32 10.64 -12.22
N GLU A 19 4.14 11.14 -13.14
CA GLU A 19 3.67 11.91 -14.31
C GLU A 19 2.66 11.10 -15.13
N SER A 20 2.96 9.82 -15.39
CA SER A 20 2.05 8.91 -16.09
C SER A 20 0.74 8.73 -15.32
N LEU A 21 0.81 8.55 -13.99
CA LEU A 21 -0.39 8.43 -13.14
C LEU A 21 -1.28 9.67 -13.21
N PHE A 22 -0.69 10.87 -13.12
CA PHE A 22 -1.43 12.13 -13.19
C PHE A 22 -1.90 12.48 -14.60
N LYS A 23 -1.21 12.01 -15.65
CA LYS A 23 -1.69 12.15 -17.03
C LYS A 23 -3.00 11.40 -17.24
N GLU A 24 -3.09 10.17 -16.73
CA GLU A 24 -4.33 9.38 -16.79
C GLU A 24 -5.38 9.89 -15.78
N ASN A 25 -4.95 10.55 -14.69
CA ASN A 25 -5.84 11.01 -13.62
C ASN A 25 -5.53 12.46 -13.19
N PRO A 26 -5.82 13.48 -14.04
CA PRO A 26 -5.37 14.86 -13.81
C PRO A 26 -5.96 15.53 -12.58
N HIS A 27 -7.08 15.01 -12.08
CA HIS A 27 -7.76 15.51 -10.89
C HIS A 27 -7.61 14.60 -9.67
N GLY A 28 -6.87 13.49 -9.81
CA GLY A 28 -6.61 12.56 -8.72
C GLY A 28 -5.74 13.19 -7.64
N TYR A 29 -5.85 12.64 -6.43
CA TYR A 29 -4.96 12.93 -5.32
C TYR A 29 -4.10 11.70 -5.04
N LEU A 30 -2.79 11.91 -4.93
CA LEU A 30 -1.87 10.85 -4.55
C LEU A 30 -1.42 11.03 -3.10
N VAL A 31 -1.75 10.05 -2.26
CA VAL A 31 -1.15 9.93 -0.92
C VAL A 31 -0.09 8.85 -0.93
N ILE A 32 1.12 9.20 -0.49
CA ILE A 32 2.27 8.31 -0.30
C ILE A 32 2.43 8.03 1.19
N LEU A 33 2.04 6.84 1.61
CA LEU A 33 2.21 6.38 2.98
C LEU A 33 3.67 5.97 3.19
N SER A 34 4.44 6.82 3.87
CA SER A 34 5.88 6.65 4.00
C SER A 34 6.48 7.59 5.02
N LYS A 35 7.18 7.02 6.00
CA LYS A 35 8.02 7.77 6.94
C LYS A 35 9.14 8.55 6.27
N THR A 36 9.79 7.97 5.27
CA THR A 36 10.96 8.58 4.64
C THR A 36 10.57 9.70 3.68
N MET A 37 9.41 9.60 3.04
CA MET A 37 8.87 10.68 2.21
C MET A 37 8.17 11.76 3.04
N ASP A 38 7.64 11.42 4.21
CA ASP A 38 7.14 12.36 5.22
C ASP A 38 8.29 12.89 6.11
N SER A 39 9.33 13.39 5.47
CA SER A 39 10.49 14.01 6.11
C SER A 39 10.89 15.25 5.34
N ASP A 40 11.70 16.14 5.92
CA ASP A 40 12.18 17.34 5.22
C ASP A 40 12.81 17.04 3.85
N ARG A 41 13.55 15.93 3.76
CA ARG A 41 14.14 15.48 2.48
C ARG A 41 13.06 15.03 1.50
N GLY A 42 12.10 14.23 1.96
CA GLY A 42 11.00 13.76 1.14
C GLY A 42 10.12 14.91 0.65
N LEU A 43 9.82 15.88 1.51
CA LEU A 43 9.11 17.10 1.16
C LEU A 43 9.85 17.91 0.09
N ARG A 44 11.18 18.04 0.17
CA ARG A 44 11.98 18.67 -0.90
C ARG A 44 11.89 17.93 -2.24
N ILE A 45 11.83 16.59 -2.22
CA ILE A 45 11.64 15.79 -3.42
C ILE A 45 10.24 16.02 -4.01
N LEU A 46 9.20 15.97 -3.17
CA LEU A 46 7.80 16.15 -3.59
C LEU A 46 7.48 17.59 -4.00
N LYS A 47 8.23 18.58 -3.50
CA LYS A 47 8.10 19.97 -3.91
C LYS A 47 8.18 20.13 -5.43
N LEU A 48 9.06 19.37 -6.09
CA LEU A 48 9.14 19.39 -7.55
C LEU A 48 7.81 18.99 -8.21
N LEU A 49 7.10 17.99 -7.69
CA LEU A 49 5.80 17.58 -8.22
C LEU A 49 4.72 18.63 -7.92
N LEU A 50 4.72 19.17 -6.70
CA LEU A 50 3.78 20.20 -6.26
C LEU A 50 3.90 21.49 -7.08
N ASP A 51 5.13 21.92 -7.36
CA ASP A 51 5.43 23.12 -8.16
C ASP A 51 4.95 22.96 -9.61
N HIS A 52 4.79 21.72 -10.10
CA HIS A 52 4.19 21.40 -11.41
C HIS A 52 2.66 21.19 -11.35
N GLY A 53 2.03 21.48 -10.21
CA GLY A 53 0.58 21.40 -10.02
C GLY A 53 0.04 20.00 -9.70
N PHE A 54 0.91 19.00 -9.48
CA PHE A 54 0.46 17.67 -9.07
C PHE A 54 -0.03 17.66 -7.62
N ARG A 55 -1.15 16.98 -7.37
CA ARG A 55 -1.75 16.86 -6.04
C ARG A 55 -1.18 15.64 -5.32
N VAL A 56 -0.02 15.80 -4.69
CA VAL A 56 0.68 14.73 -3.97
C VAL A 56 0.97 15.10 -2.52
N LEU A 57 0.81 14.14 -1.61
CA LEU A 57 1.13 14.25 -0.18
C LEU A 57 1.89 13.01 0.26
N ALA A 58 2.86 13.16 1.16
CA ALA A 58 3.37 12.05 1.96
C ALA A 58 2.89 12.14 3.40
N ALA A 59 2.66 10.98 4.03
CA ALA A 59 2.29 10.88 5.43
C ALA A 59 2.86 9.60 6.05
N GLU A 60 3.46 9.70 7.24
CA GLU A 60 3.82 8.55 8.06
C GLU A 60 2.54 7.88 8.58
N PRO A 61 2.28 6.60 8.27
CA PRO A 61 1.10 5.93 8.78
C PRO A 61 1.25 5.58 10.26
N ASP A 62 0.32 6.04 11.10
CA ASP A 62 0.18 5.56 12.49
C ASP A 62 -0.43 4.15 12.49
N LEU A 63 0.43 3.13 12.45
CA LEU A 63 0.01 1.73 12.40
C LEU A 63 -0.83 1.31 13.63
N PRO A 64 -0.45 1.65 14.88
CA PRO A 64 -1.33 1.44 16.04
C PRO A 64 -2.74 1.99 15.84
N PHE A 65 -2.87 3.23 15.38
CA PHE A 65 -4.17 3.86 15.14
C PHE A 65 -4.94 3.18 14.00
N LEU A 66 -4.25 2.90 12.89
CA LEU A 66 -4.87 2.28 11.72
C LEU A 66 -5.48 0.91 12.06
N PHE A 67 -4.83 0.13 12.92
CA PHE A 67 -5.26 -1.24 13.24
C PHE A 67 -6.13 -1.36 14.50
N LYS A 68 -6.27 -0.29 15.30
CA LYS A 68 -6.94 -0.31 16.62
C LYS A 68 -8.32 -0.98 16.66
N ASP A 69 -9.13 -0.81 15.61
CA ASP A 69 -10.54 -1.26 15.58
C ASP A 69 -10.79 -2.44 14.64
N ILE A 70 -9.73 -3.02 14.06
CA ILE A 70 -9.86 -4.13 13.13
C ILE A 70 -9.70 -5.41 13.92
N ARG A 71 -10.85 -6.02 14.27
CA ARG A 71 -10.93 -7.22 15.12
C ARG A 71 -10.07 -8.38 14.62
N SER A 72 -9.89 -8.49 13.30
CA SER A 72 -9.09 -9.51 12.63
C SER A 72 -7.58 -9.20 12.61
N LEU A 73 -7.08 -8.18 13.32
CA LEU A 73 -5.67 -7.83 13.31
C LEU A 73 -5.09 -7.79 14.73
N LYS A 74 -4.43 -8.86 15.16
CA LYS A 74 -3.58 -8.86 16.37
C LYS A 74 -2.18 -8.35 16.06
N LEU A 75 -2.04 -7.03 16.07
CA LEU A 75 -0.78 -6.26 15.94
C LEU A 75 0.42 -6.83 16.71
N GLY A 76 0.16 -7.37 17.91
CA GLY A 76 1.19 -7.95 18.77
C GLY A 76 1.98 -9.07 18.09
N ARG A 77 1.32 -9.94 17.30
CA ARG A 77 1.95 -11.07 16.60
C ARG A 77 2.89 -10.61 15.47
N ILE A 78 2.53 -9.52 14.81
CA ILE A 78 3.29 -8.96 13.68
C ILE A 78 4.54 -8.22 14.18
N LYS A 79 4.45 -7.54 15.33
CA LYS A 79 5.60 -6.84 15.94
C LYS A 79 6.55 -7.77 16.70
N SER A 80 6.07 -8.89 17.22
CA SER A 80 6.87 -9.83 18.02
C SER A 80 7.65 -10.86 17.20
N SER A 81 7.47 -10.95 15.88
CA SER A 81 8.24 -11.86 15.04
C SER A 81 9.70 -11.37 14.97
N LYS A 82 10.55 -11.96 15.81
CA LYS A 82 12.01 -11.70 15.86
C LYS A 82 12.78 -12.42 14.75
N GLN A 83 12.13 -13.24 13.93
CA GLN A 83 12.76 -14.00 12.86
C GLN A 83 12.48 -13.36 11.50
N ASP A 84 13.52 -13.42 10.66
CA ASP A 84 13.46 -13.02 9.26
C ASP A 84 12.47 -13.97 8.56
N PRO A 85 11.31 -13.50 8.09
CA PRO A 85 10.36 -14.35 7.38
C PRO A 85 11.07 -14.91 6.14
N ASN A 86 11.35 -16.22 6.13
CA ASN A 86 12.13 -16.93 5.11
C ASN A 86 11.64 -16.75 3.65
N LYS A 87 10.54 -16.01 3.40
CA LYS A 87 9.95 -15.77 2.08
C LYS A 87 9.61 -14.30 1.73
N ILE A 88 9.20 -13.45 2.68
CA ILE A 88 8.75 -12.05 2.41
C ILE A 88 9.13 -11.13 3.56
N PRO A 89 9.96 -10.09 3.37
CA PRO A 89 10.40 -9.19 4.45
C PRO A 89 9.25 -8.59 5.27
N LEU A 90 9.46 -8.42 6.58
CA LEU A 90 8.46 -7.85 7.50
C LEU A 90 7.92 -6.49 7.03
N ALA A 91 8.80 -5.61 6.51
CA ALA A 91 8.40 -4.31 5.97
C ALA A 91 7.45 -4.43 4.77
N GLN A 92 7.64 -5.45 3.93
CA GLN A 92 6.75 -5.72 2.80
C GLN A 92 5.39 -6.23 3.27
N ASN A 93 5.37 -7.12 4.27
CA ASN A 93 4.15 -7.63 4.89
C ASN A 93 3.34 -6.50 5.55
N LEU A 94 4.00 -5.65 6.33
CA LEU A 94 3.39 -4.46 6.93
C LEU A 94 2.86 -3.49 5.87
N SER A 95 3.61 -3.28 4.79
CA SER A 95 3.15 -2.46 3.67
C SER A 95 1.90 -3.03 3.02
N ASN A 96 1.85 -4.34 2.76
CA ASN A 96 0.69 -5.00 2.16
C ASN A 96 -0.54 -4.89 3.07
N LEU A 97 -0.39 -5.17 4.36
CA LEU A 97 -1.47 -5.06 5.33
C LEU A 97 -1.96 -3.61 5.47
N THR A 98 -1.05 -2.65 5.53
CA THR A 98 -1.38 -1.22 5.60
C THR A 98 -2.24 -0.81 4.40
N ARG A 99 -1.92 -1.27 3.18
CA ARG A 99 -2.75 -0.99 1.98
C ARG A 99 -4.18 -1.51 2.14
N LEU A 100 -4.35 -2.74 2.63
CA LEU A 100 -5.68 -3.33 2.84
C LEU A 100 -6.50 -2.54 3.86
N VAL A 101 -5.87 -2.15 4.97
CA VAL A 101 -6.52 -1.39 6.04
C VAL A 101 -6.92 0.01 5.59
N ILE A 102 -6.03 0.71 4.89
CA ILE A 102 -6.32 2.04 4.34
C ILE A 102 -7.52 1.96 3.40
N LEU A 103 -7.54 0.98 2.48
CA LEU A 103 -8.66 0.79 1.57
C LEU A 103 -9.94 0.41 2.30
N TYR A 104 -9.85 -0.40 3.36
CA TYR A 104 -11.02 -0.73 4.15
C TYR A 104 -11.60 0.49 4.87
N LYS A 105 -10.75 1.35 5.44
CA LYS A 105 -11.20 2.56 6.18
C LYS A 105 -11.61 3.71 5.25
N TYR A 106 -10.91 3.91 4.14
CA TYR A 106 -10.97 5.13 3.33
C TYR A 106 -11.13 4.89 1.82
N GLY A 107 -11.33 3.65 1.41
CA GLY A 107 -11.49 3.31 -0.01
C GLY A 107 -12.70 3.98 -0.63
N ASP A 108 -12.62 4.23 -1.94
CA ASP A 108 -13.66 4.83 -2.74
C ASP A 108 -13.69 4.19 -4.14
N ASP A 109 -14.78 4.42 -4.86
CA ASP A 109 -14.90 3.98 -6.25
C ASP A 109 -14.06 4.85 -7.19
N PHE A 110 -13.48 4.25 -8.22
CA PHE A 110 -12.67 4.95 -9.21
C PHE A 110 -13.28 4.76 -10.58
N SER A 111 -14.08 5.75 -11.03
CA SER A 111 -14.56 5.93 -12.41
C SER A 111 -14.67 4.64 -13.25
N GLY A 112 -15.55 3.71 -12.84
CA GLY A 112 -15.85 2.49 -13.58
C GLY A 112 -15.09 1.23 -13.17
N LEU A 113 -14.11 1.32 -12.26
CA LEU A 113 -13.36 0.20 -11.70
C LEU A 113 -13.82 -0.13 -10.27
N ARG A 114 -15.08 -0.56 -10.15
CA ARG A 114 -15.66 -0.84 -8.84
C ARG A 114 -15.18 -2.19 -8.29
N ASN A 115 -14.57 -2.17 -7.09
CA ASN A 115 -14.15 -3.38 -6.35
C ASN A 115 -13.23 -4.31 -7.18
N SER A 116 -12.25 -3.71 -7.83
CA SER A 116 -11.36 -4.35 -8.82
C SER A 116 -9.97 -4.62 -8.25
N ILE A 117 -9.38 -5.74 -8.65
CA ILE A 117 -7.99 -6.13 -8.33
C ILE A 117 -7.24 -6.29 -9.64
N ARG A 118 -6.10 -5.60 -9.78
CA ARG A 118 -5.16 -5.90 -10.86
C ARG A 118 -4.09 -6.87 -10.37
N VAL A 119 -3.99 -8.01 -11.06
CA VAL A 119 -3.07 -9.10 -10.72
C VAL A 119 -1.87 -9.12 -11.66
N LYS A 120 -0.67 -9.36 -11.12
CA LYS A 120 0.59 -9.32 -11.89
C LYS A 120 1.09 -10.70 -12.37
N SER A 121 0.59 -11.83 -11.86
CA SER A 121 1.11 -13.14 -12.25
C SER A 121 0.02 -14.20 -12.40
N ILE A 122 -0.02 -14.76 -13.60
CA ILE A 122 -0.72 -15.98 -13.98
C ILE A 122 0.40 -16.98 -14.28
N ASP A 123 0.29 -18.22 -13.80
CA ASP A 123 1.30 -19.24 -14.13
C ASP A 123 1.11 -19.78 -15.56
N ALA A 124 2.01 -20.65 -16.01
CA ALA A 124 1.94 -21.24 -17.35
C ALA A 124 0.66 -22.08 -17.59
N THR A 125 -0.09 -22.42 -16.51
CA THR A 125 -1.33 -23.20 -16.56
C THR A 125 -2.59 -22.33 -16.44
N SER A 126 -2.45 -21.00 -16.53
CA SER A 126 -3.54 -20.03 -16.34
C SER A 126 -4.14 -19.99 -14.92
N ASN A 127 -3.45 -20.57 -13.93
CA ASN A 127 -3.89 -20.52 -12.54
C ASN A 127 -3.33 -19.29 -11.83
N TRP A 128 -4.19 -18.66 -11.02
CA TRP A 128 -3.84 -17.51 -10.19
C TRP A 128 -3.03 -17.99 -8.98
N THR A 129 -1.71 -17.92 -9.06
CA THR A 129 -0.83 -18.40 -7.98
C THR A 129 -0.48 -17.31 -6.97
N ARG A 130 -0.49 -16.03 -7.38
CA ARG A 130 -0.20 -14.88 -6.49
C ARG A 130 -0.96 -13.62 -6.91
N LEU A 131 -1.74 -13.08 -5.99
CA LEU A 131 -2.26 -11.72 -6.07
C LEU A 131 -1.16 -10.74 -5.65
N ASN A 132 -0.30 -10.36 -6.59
CA ASN A 132 0.57 -9.22 -6.37
C ASN A 132 -0.29 -7.96 -6.52
N ASN A 133 -0.75 -7.42 -5.39
CA ASN A 133 -1.70 -6.30 -5.27
C ASN A 133 -1.11 -4.97 -5.80
N VAL A 134 -0.87 -4.89 -7.11
CA VAL A 134 -0.25 -3.72 -7.76
C VAL A 134 -1.21 -2.55 -7.78
N VAL A 135 -2.50 -2.79 -8.05
CA VAL A 135 -3.58 -1.80 -7.96
C VAL A 135 -4.82 -2.47 -7.36
N LEU A 136 -5.41 -1.84 -6.35
CA LEU A 136 -6.65 -2.24 -5.70
C LEU A 136 -7.59 -1.03 -5.65
N VAL A 137 -8.81 -1.20 -6.13
CA VAL A 137 -9.86 -0.18 -6.04
C VAL A 137 -11.06 -0.80 -5.34
N PHE A 138 -11.38 -0.30 -4.15
CA PHE A 138 -12.45 -0.83 -3.33
C PHE A 138 -13.13 0.31 -2.59
N ASN A 139 -14.44 0.18 -2.44
CA ASN A 139 -15.19 1.02 -1.52
C ASN A 139 -14.77 0.75 -0.07
N LYS A 140 -14.87 1.76 0.79
CA LYS A 140 -14.72 1.59 2.24
C LYS A 140 -15.66 0.49 2.76
N ASN A 141 -15.21 -0.21 3.81
CA ASN A 141 -15.90 -1.31 4.48
C ASN A 141 -16.21 -2.53 3.59
N HIS A 142 -15.57 -2.67 2.42
CA HIS A 142 -15.84 -3.79 1.54
C HIS A 142 -15.49 -5.14 2.20
N SER A 143 -16.43 -6.08 2.22
CA SER A 143 -16.31 -7.36 2.93
C SER A 143 -15.14 -8.23 2.44
N LEU A 144 -14.80 -8.16 1.15
CA LEU A 144 -13.64 -8.87 0.61
C LEU A 144 -12.31 -8.37 1.20
N LEU A 145 -12.16 -7.07 1.48
CA LEU A 145 -10.97 -6.55 2.14
C LEU A 145 -10.86 -7.08 3.58
N TYR A 146 -12.01 -7.21 4.27
CA TYR A 146 -12.04 -7.81 5.59
C TYR A 146 -11.56 -9.26 5.58
N LYS A 147 -12.05 -10.07 4.62
CA LYS A 147 -11.58 -11.45 4.41
C LYS A 147 -10.09 -11.53 4.09
N PHE A 148 -9.56 -10.60 3.28
CA PHE A 148 -8.12 -10.55 3.00
C PHE A 148 -7.30 -10.25 4.25
N MET A 149 -7.80 -9.40 5.15
CA MET A 149 -7.14 -9.13 6.43
C MET A 149 -7.20 -10.34 7.37
N GLU A 150 -8.33 -11.05 7.44
CA GLU A 150 -8.45 -12.31 8.20
C GLU A 150 -7.52 -13.40 7.66
N GLU A 151 -7.45 -13.56 6.35
CA GLU A 151 -6.56 -14.52 5.69
C GLU A 151 -5.09 -14.15 5.94
N PHE A 152 -4.76 -12.86 5.87
CA PHE A 152 -3.43 -12.36 6.19
C PHE A 152 -3.05 -12.69 7.64
N GLU A 153 -3.92 -12.43 8.62
CA GLU A 153 -3.65 -12.73 10.03
C GLU A 153 -3.50 -14.24 10.26
N SER A 154 -4.41 -15.05 9.70
CA SER A 154 -4.46 -16.50 9.92
C SER A 154 -3.25 -17.21 9.33
N ASN A 155 -2.73 -16.71 8.22
CA ASN A 155 -1.56 -17.26 7.52
C ASN A 155 -0.28 -16.44 7.76
N PHE A 156 -0.31 -15.45 8.66
CA PHE A 156 0.90 -14.71 9.02
C PHE A 156 1.83 -15.63 9.80
N ASP A 157 2.68 -16.31 9.04
CA ASP A 157 3.69 -17.18 9.56
C ASP A 157 4.96 -16.35 9.83
N GLY A 158 4.96 -15.69 10.99
CA GLY A 158 6.17 -15.04 11.51
C GLY A 158 7.23 -16.03 12.01
N ASN A 159 6.99 -17.35 11.87
CA ASN A 159 7.78 -18.45 12.42
C ASN A 159 7.73 -19.69 11.50
N ARG A 160 8.34 -19.57 10.31
CA ARG A 160 8.99 -20.72 9.68
C ARG A 160 10.36 -20.32 9.19
#